data_AF-A0A0J5GF48-F1
#
_entry.id   AF-A0A0J5GF48-F1
#
_cell.length_a   1.000
_cell.length_b   1.000
_cell.length_c   1.000
_cell.angle_alpha   90.00
_cell.angle_beta   90.00
_cell.angle_gamma   90.00
#
_symmetry.space_group_name_H-M   'P 1'
#
loop_
_entity.id
_entity.type
_entity.pdbx_description
1 polymer ?
#
loop_
_entity_poly.entity_id
_entity_poly.type
_entity_poly.pdbx_seq_one_letter_code
_entity_poly.pdbx_strand_id
1 'polypeptide(L)' 'MSEEEFTNWSMGILLTGLIIFMGFIIWDLGKKSGAGRTGMIALFVVLGFGVMGFVFKNILVEFLVMK' A
#
# COMPACT_ATOMS: atom_id res chain seq x y z
N MET A 1 22.98 -13.82 -3.19
CA MET A 1 21.53 -13.56 -3.14
C MET A 1 20.89 -14.55 -4.07
N SER A 2 20.12 -15.48 -3.53
CA SER A 2 19.33 -16.40 -4.35
C SER A 2 18.26 -15.60 -5.11
N GLU A 3 17.71 -16.18 -6.19
CA GLU A 3 16.62 -15.55 -6.94
C GLU A 3 15.43 -15.25 -6.02
N GLU A 4 15.13 -16.15 -5.08
CA GLU A 4 14.06 -16.02 -4.10
C GLU A 4 14.29 -14.87 -3.10
N GLU A 5 15.52 -14.72 -2.58
CA GLU A 5 15.88 -13.58 -1.72
C GLU A 5 15.77 -12.25 -2.46
N PHE A 6 16.20 -12.21 -3.72
CA PHE A 6 16.10 -11.00 -4.54
C PHE A 6 14.65 -10.62 -4.78
N THR A 7 13.79 -11.59 -5.12
CA THR A 7 12.37 -11.36 -5.33
C THR A 7 11.70 -10.84 -4.05
N ASN A 8 11.99 -11.42 -2.88
CA ASN A 8 11.42 -10.94 -1.62
C ASN A 8 11.82 -9.50 -1.30
N TRP A 9 13.11 -9.17 -1.41
CA TRP A 9 13.58 -7.81 -1.16
C TRP A 9 13.06 -6.79 -2.18
N SER A 10 13.08 -7.13 -3.46
CA SER A 10 12.60 -6.23 -4.53
C SER A 10 11.09 -5.99 -4.41
N MET A 11 10.30 -7.03 -4.13
CA MET A 11 8.86 -6.90 -3.89
C MET A 11 8.57 -6.02 -2.69
N GLY A 12 9.27 -6.21 -1.56
CA GLY A 12 9.08 -5.37 -0.38
C GLY A 12 9.39 -3.89 -0.64
N ILE A 13 10.53 -3.61 -1.27
CA ILE A 13 11.00 -2.24 -1.52
C ILE A 13 10.16 -1.54 -2.60
N LEU A 14 10.01 -2.15 -3.78
CA LEU A 14 9.33 -1.52 -4.92
C LEU A 14 7.84 -1.34 -4.64
N LEU A 15 7.19 -2.31 -4.01
CA LEU A 15 5.78 -2.21 -3.66
C LEU A 15 5.54 -1.11 -2.64
N THR A 16 6.36 -1.05 -1.58
CA THR A 16 6.25 0.01 -0.57
C THR A 16 6.46 1.39 -1.17
N GLY A 17 7.46 1.52 -2.06
CA GLY A 17 7.69 2.76 -2.81
C GLY A 17 6.49 3.16 -3.68
N LEU A 18 5.86 2.20 -4.36
CA LEU A 18 4.67 2.43 -5.18
C LEU A 18 3.48 2.90 -4.33
N ILE A 19 3.25 2.30 -3.16
CA ILE A 19 2.18 2.70 -2.24
C ILE A 19 2.37 4.14 -1.77
N ILE A 20 3.61 4.54 -1.45
CA ILE A 20 3.94 5.92 -1.07
C ILE A 20 3.64 6.87 -2.24
N PHE A 21 4.04 6.50 -3.45
CA PHE A 21 3.78 7.30 -4.64
C PHE A 21 2.28 7.45 -4.93
N MET A 22 1.49 6.39 -4.72
CA MET A 22 0.02 6.47 -4.80
C MET A 22 -0.56 7.42 -3.76
N GLY A 23 -0.04 7.41 -2.52
CA GLY A 23 -0.43 8.37 -1.48
C GLY A 23 -0.13 9.82 -1.88
N PHE A 24 1.03 10.07 -2.52
CA PHE A 24 1.37 11.38 -3.05
C PHE A 24 0.43 11.82 -4.19
N ILE A 25 0.11 10.92 -5.13
CA ILE A 25 -0.84 11.20 -6.22
C ILE A 25 -2.21 11.54 -5.66
N ILE A 26 -2.71 10.74 -4.71
CA ILE A 26 -4.02 10.98 -4.07
C ILE A 26 -4.03 12.33 -3.37
N TRP A 27 -2.91 12.70 -2.73
CA TRP A 27 -2.78 13.99 -2.11
C TRP A 27 -2.88 15.14 -3.11
N ASP A 28 -2.11 15.06 -4.20
CA ASP A 28 -2.11 16.07 -5.26
C ASP A 28 -3.49 16.15 -5.96
N LEU A 29 -4.10 15.01 -6.26
CA LEU A 29 -5.41 14.91 -6.87
C LEU A 29 -6.50 15.47 -5.95
N GLY A 30 -6.47 15.17 -4.65
CA GLY A 30 -7.43 15.70 -3.69
C GLY A 30 -7.38 17.23 -3.62
N LYS A 31 -6.18 17.82 -3.63
CA LYS A 31 -6.02 19.27 -3.70
C LYS A 31 -6.50 19.86 -5.03
N LYS A 32 -6.14 19.24 -6.17
CA LYS A 32 -6.51 19.73 -7.52
C LYS A 32 -8.00 19.58 -7.84
N SER A 33 -8.64 18.52 -7.33
CA SER A 33 -10.06 18.26 -7.54
C SER A 33 -10.98 19.10 -6.65
N GLY A 34 -10.42 19.91 -5.74
CA GLY A 34 -11.21 20.63 -4.75
C GLY A 34 -11.91 19.68 -3.77
N ALA A 35 -11.37 18.47 -3.58
CA ALA A 35 -11.87 17.54 -2.57
C ALA A 35 -11.79 18.24 -1.21
N GLY A 36 -12.95 18.56 -0.64
CA GLY A 36 -13.03 19.14 0.69
C GLY A 36 -12.41 18.22 1.74
N ARG A 37 -12.34 18.68 2.99
CA ARG A 37 -11.73 17.93 4.09
C ARG A 37 -12.26 16.48 4.20
N THR A 38 -13.55 16.28 3.96
CA THR A 38 -14.20 14.95 3.97
C THR A 38 -13.76 14.07 2.81
N GLY A 39 -13.64 14.61 1.59
CA GLY A 39 -13.19 13.87 0.41
C GLY A 39 -11.74 13.43 0.54
N MET A 40 -10.87 14.31 1.03
CA MET A 40 -9.47 14.00 1.30
C MET A 40 -9.32 12.85 2.32
N ILE A 41 -10.10 12.89 3.41
CA ILE A 41 -10.11 11.84 4.44
C ILE A 41 -10.59 10.52 3.83
N ALA A 42 -11.68 10.53 3.05
CA ALA A 42 -12.18 9.32 2.41
C ALA A 42 -11.15 8.67 1.48
N LEU A 43 -10.43 9.47 0.69
CA LEU A 43 -9.37 8.98 -0.21
C LEU A 43 -8.22 8.32 0.56
N PHE A 44 -7.80 8.92 1.69
CA PHE A 44 -6.77 8.33 2.55
C PHE A 44 -7.25 7.09 3.29
N VAL A 45 -8.52 7.06 3.72
CA VAL A 45 -9.11 5.89 4.37
C VAL A 45 -9.14 4.71 3.39
N VAL A 46 -9.58 4.92 2.14
CA VAL A 46 -9.60 3.85 1.13
C VAL A 46 -8.19 3.34 0.82
N LEU A 47 -7.21 4.24 0.65
CA LEU A 47 -5.82 3.85 0.48
C LEU A 47 -5.31 3.03 1.69
N GLY A 48 -5.53 3.53 2.90
CA GLY A 48 -5.15 2.85 4.13
C GLY A 48 -5.81 1.49 4.29
N PHE A 49 -7.08 1.36 3.91
CA PHE A 49 -7.80 0.08 3.91
C PHE A 49 -7.19 -0.92 2.92
N GLY A 50 -6.81 -0.46 1.72
CA GLY A 50 -6.14 -1.29 0.73
C GLY A 50 -4.77 -1.80 1.22
N VAL A 51 -3.96 -0.91 1.80
CA VAL A 51 -2.65 -1.28 2.36
C VAL A 51 -2.80 -2.21 3.57
N MET A 52 -3.77 -1.93 4.44
CA MET A 52 -4.08 -2.80 5.59
C MET A 52 -4.49 -4.20 5.12
N GLY A 53 -5.37 -4.30 4.11
CA GLY A 53 -5.78 -5.59 3.54
C GLY A 53 -4.61 -6.35 2.92
N PHE A 54 -3.68 -5.64 2.27
CA PHE A 54 -2.45 -6.24 1.76
C PHE A 54 -1.57 -6.79 2.88
N VAL A 55 -1.31 -6.03 3.94
CA VAL A 55 -0.53 -6.49 5.09
C VAL A 55 -1.22 -7.66 5.80
N PHE A 56 -2.53 -7.57 6.01
CA PHE A 56 -3.32 -8.62 6.63
C PHE A 56 -3.22 -9.93 5.85
N LYS A 57 -3.34 -9.89 4.52
CA LYS A 57 -3.12 -11.07 3.66
C LYS A 57 -1.74 -11.70 3.89
N ASN A 58 -0.68 -10.89 3.92
CA ASN A 58 0.69 -11.41 4.10
C ASN A 58 0.81 -12.13 5.44
N ILE A 59 0.32 -11.52 6.53
CA ILE A 59 0.29 -12.15 7.85
C ILE A 59 -0.51 -13.46 7.83
N LEU A 60 -1.66 -13.47 7.14
CA LEU A 60 -2.51 -14.65 7.04
C LEU A 60 -1.82 -15.78 6.28
N VAL A 61 -1.15 -15.48 5.18
CA VAL A 61 -0.36 -16.47 4.42
C VAL A 61 0.78 -17.02 5.27
N GLU A 62 1.53 -16.14 5.94
CA GLU A 62 2.63 -16.56 6.81
C GLU A 62 2.14 -17.44 7.97
N PHE A 63 1.00 -17.11 8.60
CA PHE A 63 0.49 -17.85 9.74
C PHE A 63 -0.24 -19.15 9.39
N LEU A 64 -0.89 -19.21 8.23
CA LEU A 64 -1.78 -20.31 7.82
C LEU A 64 -1.15 -21.25 6.77
N VAL A 65 -0.14 -20.79 6.03
CA VAL A 65 0.57 -21.56 4.99
C VAL A 65 1.99 -21.95 5.40
N MET A 66 2.71 -21.16 6.20
CA MET A 66 4.05 -21.53 6.70
C MET A 66 4.03 -22.31 8.04
N LYS A 67 2.91 -22.91 8.39
CA LYS A 67 2.82 -23.92 9.45
C LYS A 67 2.53 -25.29 8.85
#